data_AF-A0A382I481-F1
#
_entry.id   AF-A0A382I481-F1
#
_cell.length_a   1.000
_cell.length_b   1.000
_cell.length_c   1.000
_cell.angle_alpha   90.00
_cell.angle_beta   90.00
_cell.angle_gamma   90.00
#
_symmetry.space_group_name_H-M   'P 1'
#
loop_
_entity.id
_entity.type
_entity.pdbx_description
1 polymer ?
#
loop_
_entity_poly.entity_id
_entity_poly.type
_entity_poly.pdbx_seq_one_letter_code
_entity_poly.pdbx_strand_id
1 'polypeptide(L)' 'VSQTTAKRPLTTLQKNTKKSVIVRLKNDVEYKGKIDNVDSYMNLIMTDAEEL' A
#
# COMPACT_ATOMS: atom_id res chain seq x y z
N VAL A 1 8.20 16.98 -24.78
CA VAL A 1 8.15 17.25 -23.32
C VAL A 1 8.22 15.93 -22.57
N SER A 2 9.32 15.67 -21.85
CA SER A 2 9.50 14.43 -21.10
C SER A 2 8.71 14.53 -19.79
N GLN A 3 7.55 13.91 -19.74
CA GLN A 3 6.70 13.87 -18.55
C GLN A 3 7.29 12.85 -17.58
N THR A 4 8.06 13.31 -16.60
CA THR A 4 8.37 12.50 -15.41
C THR A 4 7.04 12.13 -14.78
N THR A 5 6.62 10.87 -14.95
CA THR A 5 5.36 10.35 -14.42
C THR A 5 5.52 10.29 -12.91
N ALA A 6 5.26 11.40 -12.22
CA ALA A 6 5.19 11.43 -10.76
C ALA A 6 4.21 10.34 -10.36
N LYS A 7 4.73 9.25 -9.78
CA LYS A 7 3.94 8.09 -9.38
C LYS A 7 2.94 8.58 -8.34
N ARG A 8 1.69 8.82 -8.76
CA ARG A 8 0.63 9.29 -7.88
C ARG A 8 0.48 8.26 -6.75
N PRO A 9 0.60 8.63 -5.46
CA PRO A 9 0.65 7.67 -4.36
C PRO A 9 -0.49 6.65 -4.38
N LEU A 10 -1.72 7.11 -4.60
CA LEU A 10 -2.89 6.26 -4.72
C LEU A 10 -2.78 5.24 -5.87
N THR A 11 -2.27 5.66 -7.03
CA THR A 11 -2.07 4.76 -8.18
C THR A 11 -0.99 3.71 -7.90
N THR A 12 -0.01 4.03 -7.04
CA THR A 12 0.99 3.04 -6.61
C THR A 12 0.33 1.99 -5.72
N LEU A 13 -0.51 2.38 -4.77
CA LEU A 13 -1.23 1.43 -3.91
C LEU A 13 -2.17 0.54 -4.73
N GLN A 14 -2.98 1.15 -5.61
CA GLN A 14 -3.91 0.44 -6.49
C GLN A 14 -3.21 -0.55 -7.43
N LYS A 15 -2.00 -0.23 -7.93
CA LYS A 15 -1.19 -1.15 -8.76
C LYS A 15 -0.58 -2.31 -7.98
N ASN A 16 -0.56 -2.22 -6.65
CA ASN A 16 -0.03 -3.26 -5.78
C ASN A 16 -1.14 -4.01 -5.02
N THR A 17 -2.41 -3.77 -5.36
CA THR A 17 -3.49 -4.67 -4.96
C THR A 17 -3.16 -6.10 -5.37
N LYS A 18 -3.44 -7.06 -4.50
CA LYS A 18 -3.11 -8.49 -4.57
C LYS A 18 -1.62 -8.82 -4.46
N LYS A 19 -0.75 -7.88 -4.14
CA LYS A 19 0.67 -8.14 -3.85
C LYS A 19 0.93 -8.09 -2.36
N SER A 20 1.93 -8.86 -1.92
CA SER A 20 2.46 -8.75 -0.58
C SER A 20 3.24 -7.45 -0.43
N VAL A 21 2.92 -6.70 0.62
CA VAL A 21 3.54 -5.42 0.98
C VAL A 21 3.87 -5.42 2.47
N ILE A 22 4.76 -4.50 2.85
CA ILE A 22 5.02 -4.16 4.25
C ILE A 22 4.54 -2.72 4.44
N VAL A 23 3.71 -2.49 5.46
CA VAL A 23 3.18 -1.18 5.83
C VAL A 23 3.70 -0.83 7.20
N ARG A 24 4.48 0.24 7.28
CA ARG A 24 4.99 0.78 8.54
C ARG A 24 4.08 1.91 9.03
N LEU A 25 3.64 1.80 10.28
CA LEU A 25 2.86 2.84 10.95
C LEU A 25 3.78 3.86 11.65
N LYS A 26 3.20 4.98 12.07
CA LYS A 26 3.95 6.07 12.73
C LYS A 26 4.54 5.68 14.09
N ASN A 27 4.00 4.64 14.72
CA ASN A 27 4.49 4.06 15.97
C ASN A 27 5.54 2.96 15.72
N ASP A 28 6.12 2.91 14.52
CA ASP A 28 7.14 1.95 14.08
C ASP A 28 6.71 0.48 14.03
N VAL A 29 5.42 0.19 14.27
CA VAL A 29 4.85 -1.14 14.03
C VAL A 29 4.78 -1.39 12.53
N GLU A 30 5.20 -2.58 12.10
CA GLU A 30 5.16 -3.00 10.70
C GLU A 30 4.17 -4.14 10.51
N TYR A 31 3.33 -4.03 9.48
CA TYR A 31 2.42 -5.10 9.07
C TYR A 31 2.86 -5.64 7.72
N LYS A 32 3.02 -6.95 7.63
CA LYS A 32 3.29 -7.65 6.37
C LYS A 32 2.05 -8.43 5.97
N GLY A 33 1.58 -8.24 4.75
CA GLY A 33 0.42 -8.96 4.24
C GLY A 33 0.11 -8.59 2.81
N LYS A 34 -1.01 -9.08 2.28
CA LYS A 34 -1.45 -8.84 0.91
C LYS A 34 -2.51 -7.74 0.86
N ILE A 35 -2.33 -6.75 -0.02
CA ILE A 35 -3.37 -5.71 -0.23
C ILE A 35 -4.60 -6.37 -0.86
N ASP A 36 -5.75 -6.27 -0.21
CA ASP A 36 -7.03 -6.69 -0.78
C ASP A 36 -7.74 -5.51 -1.46
N ASN A 37 -7.80 -4.36 -0.78
CA ASN A 37 -8.45 -3.16 -1.31
C ASN A 37 -7.83 -1.87 -0.76
N VAL A 38 -7.97 -0.77 -1.50
CA VAL A 38 -7.55 0.58 -1.08
C VAL A 38 -8.55 1.62 -1.59
N ASP A 39 -8.90 2.58 -0.74
CA ASP A 39 -9.80 3.69 -1.09
C ASP A 39 -9.04 5.01 -1.36
N SER A 40 -9.78 6.08 -1.67
CA SER A 40 -9.20 7.41 -1.95
C SER A 40 -8.53 8.07 -0.75
N TYR A 41 -8.83 7.65 0.47
CA TYR A 41 -8.18 8.09 1.71
C TYR A 41 -6.92 7.29 2.03
N MET A 42 -6.61 6.27 1.21
CA MET A 42 -5.55 5.29 1.43
C MET A 42 -5.81 4.39 2.64
N ASN A 43 -7.08 4.24 3.05
CA ASN A 43 -7.43 3.15 3.94
C ASN A 43 -7.18 1.84 3.20
N LEU A 44 -6.46 0.93 3.86
CA LEU A 44 -5.95 -0.30 3.26
C LEU A 44 -6.60 -1.50 3.95
N ILE A 45 -7.26 -2.34 3.17
CA ILE A 45 -7.68 -3.67 3.63
C ILE A 45 -6.57 -4.64 3.25
N MET A 46 -6.06 -5.40 4.23
CA MET A 46 -5.04 -6.42 4.02
C MET A 46 -5.55 -7.80 4.43
N THR A 47 -5.08 -8.82 3.73
CA THR A 47 -5.29 -10.24 4.04
C THR A 47 -3.98 -10.90 4.41
N ASP A 48 -4.05 -11.98 5.19
CA ASP A 48 -2.89 -12.73 5.69
C ASP A 48 -1.85 -11.81 6.35
N ALA A 49 -2.34 -10.83 7.14
CA ALA A 49 -1.51 -9.82 7.77
C ALA A 49 -0.86 -10.35 9.05
N GLU A 50 0.46 -10.21 9.14
CA GLU A 50 1.30 -10.49 10.31
C GLU A 50 1.90 -9.18 10.83
N GLU A 51 1.89 -9.00 12.15
CA GLU A 51 2.63 -7.91 12.83
C GLU A 51 4.09 -8.33 13.01
N LEU A 52 5.03 -7.43 12.66
CA LEU A 52 6.47 -7.63 12.75
C LEU A 52 7.10 -6.83 13.89
#